data_AF-A0A5N9GJ37-F1
#
_entry.id   AF-A0A5N9GJ37-F1
#
_cell.length_a   1.000
_cell.length_b   1.000
_cell.length_c   1.000
_cell.angle_alpha   90.00
_cell.angle_beta   90.00
_cell.angle_gamma   90.00
#
_symmetry.space_group_name_H-M   'P 1'
#
loop_
_entity.id
_entity.type
_entity.pdbx_description
1 polymer ?
#
loop_
_entity_poly.entity_id
_entity_poly.type
_entity_poly.pdbx_seq_one_letter_code
_entity_poly.pdbx_strand_id
1 'polypeptide(L)'
;MTESLIERLDGYEYQNLLGSSGLAVTYRALSNEDRSEVVVKNLRSYFAQENEIADAYFDELNSVRELANESVVAPIDFRKTNRGIWVVYPYT
;
A
#
# COMPACT_ATOMS: atom_id res chain seq x y z
N MET A 1 -8.37 -2.98 -29.35
CA MET A 1 -8.59 -2.13 -28.15
C MET A 1 -7.97 -2.87 -26.99
N THR A 2 -6.65 -2.76 -26.90
CA THR A 2 -5.81 -3.44 -25.92
C THR A 2 -6.09 -2.82 -24.57
N GLU A 3 -6.84 -3.55 -23.74
CA GLU A 3 -6.46 -3.81 -22.35
C GLU A 3 -5.50 -2.78 -21.74
N SER A 4 -5.94 -1.53 -21.53
CA SER A 4 -5.36 -0.61 -20.53
C SER A 4 -5.72 -1.07 -19.11
N LEU A 5 -5.84 -2.39 -18.97
CA LEU A 5 -6.26 -3.24 -17.86
C LEU A 5 -5.18 -3.34 -16.78
N ILE A 6 -4.17 -2.46 -16.82
CA ILE A 6 -3.37 -2.13 -15.64
C ILE A 6 -4.19 -1.11 -14.86
N GLU A 7 -5.26 -1.61 -14.25
CA GLU A 7 -5.57 -1.33 -12.85
C GLU A 7 -5.22 0.08 -12.36
N ARG A 8 -5.99 1.08 -12.80
CA ARG A 8 -6.22 2.32 -12.02
C ARG A 8 -6.98 1.95 -10.74
N LEU A 9 -6.37 1.14 -9.90
CA LEU A 9 -6.96 0.77 -8.63
C LEU A 9 -6.64 1.90 -7.65
N ASP A 10 -7.70 2.54 -7.17
CA ASP A 10 -7.69 3.29 -5.92
C ASP A 10 -6.71 4.49 -5.84
N GLY A 11 -6.45 5.14 -6.97
CA GLY A 11 -5.69 6.40 -7.00
C GLY A 11 -4.21 6.24 -7.33
N TYR A 12 -3.74 5.03 -7.63
CA TYR A 12 -2.34 4.77 -7.97
C TYR A 12 -2.20 4.04 -9.33
N GLU A 13 -1.16 4.39 -10.08
CA GLU A 13 -0.75 3.75 -11.33
C GLU A 13 0.45 2.83 -11.05
N TYR A 14 0.23 1.52 -11.05
CA TYR A 14 1.26 0.53 -10.76
C TYR A 14 2.30 0.44 -11.88
N GLN A 15 3.59 0.45 -11.52
CA GLN A 15 4.69 0.40 -12.48
C GLN A 15 5.45 -0.93 -12.43
N ASN A 16 6.10 -1.24 -11.30
CA ASN A 16 7.04 -2.35 -11.19
C ASN A 16 6.81 -3.14 -9.90
N LEU A 17 6.94 -4.47 -9.98
CA LEU A 17 7.03 -5.33 -8.79
C LEU A 17 8.40 -5.12 -8.13
N LEU A 18 8.40 -4.68 -6.87
CA LEU A 18 9.63 -4.51 -6.07
C LEU A 18 9.95 -5.75 -5.25
N GLY A 19 8.93 -6.51 -4.84
CA GLY A 19 9.12 -7.73 -4.08
C GLY A 19 7.82 -8.45 -3.77
N SER A 20 7.92 -9.73 -3.46
CA SER A 20 6.80 -10.56 -3.06
C SER A 20 7.22 -11.53 -1.96
N SER A 21 6.31 -11.77 -1.03
CA SER A 21 6.44 -12.75 0.05
C SER A 21 5.14 -13.53 0.19
N GLY A 22 5.13 -14.50 1.13
CA GLY A 22 3.90 -15.18 1.53
C GLY A 22 2.85 -14.24 2.11
N LEU A 23 3.26 -13.09 2.65
CA LEU A 23 2.38 -12.16 3.37
C LEU A 23 1.94 -10.95 2.54
N ALA A 24 2.82 -10.45 1.68
CA ALA A 24 2.58 -9.22 0.95
C ALA A 24 3.25 -9.20 -0.43
N VAL A 25 2.70 -8.38 -1.31
CA VAL A 25 3.30 -8.01 -2.60
C VAL A 25 3.51 -6.51 -2.62
N THR A 26 4.69 -6.07 -3.02
CA THR A 26 5.12 -4.67 -2.98
C THR A 26 5.42 -4.18 -4.38
N TYR A 27 4.84 -3.03 -4.73
CA TYR A 27 5.00 -2.42 -6.04
C TYR A 27 5.50 -0.99 -5.92
N ARG A 28 6.24 -0.53 -6.92
CA ARG A 28 6.40 0.89 -7.22
C ARG A 28 5.15 1.34 -7.99
N ALA A 29 4.64 2.52 -7.66
CA ALA A 29 3.51 3.12 -8.34
C ALA A 29 3.65 4.65 -8.41
N LEU A 30 2.81 5.29 -9.21
CA LEU A 30 2.64 6.74 -9.24
C LEU A 30 1.30 7.12 -8.62
N SER A 31 1.29 8.14 -7.76
CA SER A 31 0.05 8.78 -7.33
C SER A 31 -0.64 9.44 -8.52
N ASN A 32 -1.95 9.22 -8.66
CA ASN A 32 -2.74 9.90 -9.69
C ASN A 32 -3.05 11.36 -9.35
N GLU A 33 -2.87 11.78 -8.09
CA GLU A 33 -3.16 13.14 -7.65
C GLU A 33 -2.05 14.12 -8.06
N ASP A 34 -0.80 13.76 -7.81
CA ASP A 34 0.36 14.66 -7.97
C ASP A 34 1.52 14.04 -8.76
N ARG A 35 1.36 12.81 -9.27
CA ARG A 35 2.40 12.04 -9.99
C ARG A 35 3.63 11.73 -9.13
N SER A 36 3.53 11.82 -7.80
CA SER A 36 4.61 11.39 -6.90
C SER A 36 4.85 9.88 -7.00
N GLU A 37 6.10 9.48 -6.85
CA GLU A 37 6.47 8.07 -6.76
C GLU A 37 6.20 7.53 -5.36
N VAL A 38 5.53 6.39 -5.30
CA VAL A 38 5.14 5.73 -4.06
C VAL A 38 5.45 4.24 -4.10
N VAL A 39 5.51 3.64 -2.92
CA VAL A 39 5.52 2.18 -2.75
C VAL A 39 4.14 1.75 -2.26
N VAL A 40 3.49 0.85 -2.98
CA VAL A 40 2.25 0.21 -2.53
C VAL A 40 2.54 -1.21 -2.08
N LYS A 41 2.42 -1.46 -0.77
CA LYS A 41 2.53 -2.78 -0.14
C LYS A 41 1.11 -3.32 0.08
N ASN A 42 0.77 -4.40 -0.61
CA ASN A 42 -0.52 -5.08 -0.50
C ASN A 42 -0.36 -6.37 0.30
N LEU A 43 -0.86 -6.39 1.54
CA LEU A 43 -0.99 -7.61 2.33
C LEU A 43 -2.12 -8.45 1.76
N ARG A 44 -1.89 -9.76 1.64
CA ARG A 44 -2.81 -10.71 1.01
C ARG A 44 -4.23 -10.66 1.63
N SER A 45 -5.24 -10.99 0.84
CA SER A 45 -6.67 -10.88 1.19
C SER A 45 -7.09 -11.60 2.48
N TYR A 46 -6.42 -12.68 2.89
CA TYR A 46 -6.75 -13.36 4.15
C TYR A 46 -6.54 -12.46 5.37
N PHE A 47 -5.57 -11.53 5.35
CA PHE A 47 -5.40 -10.53 6.40
C PHE A 47 -6.56 -9.54 6.47
N ALA A 48 -7.19 -9.24 5.34
CA ALA A 48 -8.36 -8.39 5.30
C ALA A 48 -9.62 -9.13 5.80
N GLN A 49 -9.64 -10.46 5.86
CA GLN A 49 -10.81 -11.19 6.35
C GLN A 49 -10.88 -11.23 7.89
N GLU A 50 -9.73 -11.07 8.55
CA GLU A 50 -9.62 -11.05 10.01
C GLU A 50 -9.67 -9.62 10.53
N ASN A 51 -10.86 -9.16 10.93
CA ASN A 51 -11.06 -7.76 11.36
C ASN A 51 -10.14 -7.35 12.52
N GLU A 52 -9.99 -8.20 13.54
CA GLU A 52 -9.14 -7.90 14.69
C GLU A 52 -7.66 -7.71 14.30
N ILE A 53 -7.15 -8.50 13.34
CA ILE A 53 -5.78 -8.34 12.83
C ILE A 53 -5.66 -7.07 12.00
N ALA A 54 -6.64 -6.80 11.13
CA ALA A 54 -6.63 -5.60 10.29
C ALA A 54 -6.68 -4.33 11.14
N ASP A 55 -7.51 -4.30 12.18
CA ASP A 55 -7.66 -3.17 13.09
C ASP A 55 -6.38 -2.96 13.91
N ALA A 56 -5.81 -4.02 14.50
CA ALA A 56 -4.55 -3.94 15.21
C ALA A 56 -3.40 -3.45 14.32
N TYR A 57 -3.39 -3.87 13.05
CA TYR A 57 -2.38 -3.40 12.09
C TYR A 57 -2.59 -1.93 11.72
N PHE A 58 -3.83 -1.45 11.63
CA PHE A 58 -4.11 -0.03 11.41
C PHE A 58 -3.69 0.84 12.61
N ASP A 59 -3.88 0.36 13.83
CA ASP A 59 -3.37 1.03 15.03
C ASP A 59 -1.83 1.13 15.02
N GLU A 60 -1.15 0.06 14.60
CA GLU A 60 0.30 0.09 14.39
C GLU A 60 0.71 1.12 13.32
N LEU A 61 0.05 1.13 12.16
CA LEU A 61 0.36 2.07 11.08
C LEU A 61 0.11 3.52 11.49
N ASN A 62 -0.96 3.80 12.24
CA ASN A 62 -1.21 5.11 12.82
C ASN A 62 -0.07 5.52 13.76
N SER A 63 0.36 4.62 14.64
CA SER A 63 1.47 4.87 15.57
C SER A 63 2.78 5.17 14.83
N VAL A 64 3.09 4.41 13.77
CA VAL A 64 4.27 4.66 12.93
C VAL A 64 4.17 6.00 12.19
N ARG A 65 2.97 6.38 11.76
CA ARG A 65 2.73 7.67 11.09
C ARG A 65 3.01 8.85 12.01
N GLU A 66 2.71 8.74 13.30
CA GLU A 66 3.04 9.77 14.30
C GLU A 66 4.55 9.89 14.57
N LEU A 67 5.32 8.83 14.28
CA LEU A 67 6.78 8.81 14.43
C LEU A 67 7.54 9.27 13.18
N ALA A 68 6.85 9.73 12.13
CA ALA A 68 7.45 10.14 10.86
C ALA A 68 8.58 11.17 11.06
N ASN A 69 9.79 10.81 10.60
CA ASN A 69 10.97 11.66 10.61
C ASN A 69 11.97 11.19 9.54
N GLU A 70 13.12 11.85 9.41
CA GLU A 70 14.15 11.51 8.41
C GLU A 70 14.69 10.07 8.51
N SER A 71 14.56 9.42 9.67
CA SER A 71 15.02 8.04 9.91
C SER A 71 13.90 6.99 9.89
N VAL A 72 12.63 7.40 9.78
CA VAL A 72 11.47 6.49 9.84
C VAL A 72 10.57 6.70 8.63
N VAL A 73 10.53 5.69 7.75
CA VAL A 73 9.61 5.68 6.60
C VAL A 73 8.20 5.36 7.08
N ALA A 74 7.39 6.41 7.20
CA ALA A 74 6.00 6.32 7.62
C ALA A 74 5.03 6.12 6.44
N PRO A 75 3.90 5.43 6.65
CA PRO A 75 2.88 5.32 5.63
C PRO A 75 2.18 6.67 5.41
N ILE A 76 1.90 7.01 4.15
CA ILE A 76 1.13 8.20 3.75
C ILE A 76 -0.37 7.91 3.62
N ASP A 77 -0.71 6.67 3.29
CA ASP A 77 -2.09 6.18 3.20
C ASP A 77 -2.12 4.68 3.50
N PHE A 78 -3.26 4.20 4.00
CA PHE A 78 -3.53 2.78 4.12
C PHE A 78 -5.03 2.53 4.20
N ARG A 79 -5.47 1.42 3.60
CA ARG A 79 -6.87 1.08 3.52
C ARG A 79 -7.09 -0.42 3.37
N LYS A 80 -8.28 -0.85 3.76
CA LYS A 80 -8.75 -2.21 3.54
C LYS A 80 -9.47 -2.25 2.19
N THR A 81 -9.11 -3.22 1.35
CA THR A 81 -9.75 -3.47 0.06
C THR A 81 -10.25 -4.91 -0.01
N ASN A 82 -11.03 -5.25 -1.04
CA ASN A 82 -11.40 -6.63 -1.34
C ASN A 82 -10.19 -7.52 -1.74
N ARG A 83 -9.05 -6.91 -2.08
CA ARG A 83 -7.83 -7.59 -2.50
C ARG A 83 -6.81 -7.76 -1.37
N GLY A 84 -7.03 -7.14 -0.22
CA GLY A 84 -6.03 -7.10 0.84
C GLY A 84 -6.04 -5.84 1.67
N ILE A 85 -4.97 -5.66 2.44
CA ILE A 85 -4.70 -4.40 3.13
C ILE A 85 -3.61 -3.67 2.36
N TRP A 86 -3.91 -2.46 1.94
CA TRP A 86 -2.99 -1.63 1.16
C TRP A 86 -2.33 -0.64 2.09
N VAL A 87 -1.02 -0.53 1.99
CA VAL A 87 -0.22 0.44 2.72
C VAL A 87 0.68 1.15 1.72
N VAL A 88 0.60 2.47 1.71
CA VAL A 88 1.30 3.34 0.77
C VAL A 88 2.39 4.08 1.51
N TYR A 89 3.60 4.04 0.99
CA TYR A 89 4.77 4.73 1.53
C TYR A 89 5.37 5.67 0.48
N PRO A 90 6.09 6.73 0.89
CA PRO A 90 6.89 7.52 -0.05
C PRO A 90 7.98 6.64 -0.70
N TYR A 91 8.27 6.88 -1.97
CA TYR A 91 9.42 6.25 -2.65
C TYR A 91 10.65 7.14 -2.46
N THR A 92 11.56 6.73 -1.58
CA THR A 92 12.81 7.45 -1.24
C THR A 92 14.05 6.71 -1.75
#